data_AF-J9F0X8-F1
#
_entry.id   AF-J9F0X8-F1
#
_cell.length_a   1.000
_cell.length_b   1.000
_cell.length_c   1.000
_cell.angle_alpha   90.00
_cell.angle_beta   90.00
_cell.angle_gamma   90.00
#
_symmetry.space_group_name_H-M   'P 1'
#
loop_
_entity.id
_entity.type
_entity.pdbx_description
1 polymer ?
#
loop_
_entity_poly.entity_id
_entity_poly.type
_entity_poly.pdbx_seq_one_letter_code
_entity_poly.pdbx_strand_id
1 'polypeptide(L)'
;MGHRPMYCSNYDSDDCTKYEYASESLHLTVRSGVPGTHRYGFEKLFYTYGVDLEIWAHEHSYERMWPLYNRTVYNGTNEPYTDPPAPVHIISGSAGCQEYTDPFVPQPPPWSAFRSSNYGFGRLHIFNGTHLYFEQVSASKEETEDSFWLIKHKHGPYTFEHRKQMKQFGTYIP
;
A
#
# COMPACT_ATOMS: atom_id res chain seq x y z
N MET A 1 -4.95 -4.36 -8.92
CA MET A 1 -5.49 -2.97 -8.88
C MET A 1 -6.90 -3.03 -8.32
N GLY A 2 -7.28 -2.07 -7.49
CA GLY A 2 -8.65 -1.91 -6.99
C GLY A 2 -8.93 -0.43 -6.70
N HIS A 3 -10.20 -0.07 -6.53
CA HIS A 3 -10.56 1.33 -6.28
C HIS A 3 -10.30 1.73 -4.82
N ARG A 4 -10.98 1.10 -3.86
CA ARG A 4 -10.81 1.39 -2.42
C ARG A 4 -9.57 0.69 -1.84
N PRO A 5 -8.67 1.39 -1.13
CA PRO A 5 -7.45 0.80 -0.60
C PRO A 5 -7.71 -0.05 0.66
N MET A 6 -6.74 -0.91 1.00
CA MET A 6 -6.77 -1.69 2.26
C MET A 6 -6.21 -0.93 3.46
N TYR A 7 -5.37 0.06 3.20
CA TYR A 7 -4.62 0.86 4.15
C TYR A 7 -4.55 2.29 3.60
N CYS A 8 -4.69 3.30 4.43
CA CYS A 8 -4.47 4.71 4.08
C CYS A 8 -4.25 5.55 5.35
N SER A 9 -3.61 6.70 5.23
CA SER A 9 -3.32 7.60 6.37
C SER A 9 -3.93 8.99 6.18
N ASN A 10 -4.90 9.07 5.29
CA ASN A 10 -5.74 10.23 5.09
C ASN A 10 -6.49 10.57 6.39
N TYR A 11 -6.75 11.86 6.62
CA TYR A 11 -7.46 12.36 7.79
C TYR A 11 -8.96 12.38 7.51
N ASP A 12 -9.54 11.19 7.39
CA ASP A 12 -10.96 10.98 7.17
C ASP A 12 -11.49 9.78 7.97
N SER A 13 -12.65 9.27 7.56
CA SER A 13 -13.33 8.15 8.20
C SER A 13 -13.43 6.89 7.33
N ASP A 14 -12.70 6.81 6.23
CA ASP A 14 -12.81 5.70 5.29
C ASP A 14 -12.26 4.39 5.87
N ASP A 15 -12.74 3.30 5.30
CA ASP A 15 -12.48 1.93 5.72
C ASP A 15 -10.98 1.64 5.93
N CYS A 16 -10.13 2.19 5.06
CA CYS A 16 -8.68 2.01 5.06
C CYS A 16 -7.96 2.72 6.22
N THR A 17 -8.62 3.67 6.89
CA THR A 17 -8.10 4.35 8.10
C THR A 17 -8.32 3.55 9.38
N LYS A 18 -9.15 2.50 9.35
CA LYS A 18 -9.67 1.82 10.54
C LYS A 18 -8.76 0.70 11.07
N TYR A 19 -8.93 0.42 12.36
CA TYR A 19 -8.24 -0.61 13.11
C TYR A 19 -9.20 -1.73 13.54
N GLU A 20 -8.69 -2.96 13.62
CA GLU A 20 -9.52 -4.15 13.91
C GLU A 20 -10.18 -4.08 15.31
N TYR A 21 -9.55 -3.38 16.26
CA TYR A 21 -10.03 -3.19 17.63
C TYR A 21 -11.08 -2.08 17.82
N ALA A 22 -11.30 -1.22 16.81
CA ALA A 22 -12.42 -0.28 16.85
C ALA A 22 -13.70 -1.11 16.68
N SER A 23 -14.49 -1.18 17.76
CA SER A 23 -15.39 -2.26 18.18
C SER A 23 -16.58 -2.63 17.30
N GLU A 24 -16.55 -2.36 16.00
CA GLU A 24 -17.42 -2.95 14.98
C GLU A 24 -16.61 -3.01 13.68
N SER A 25 -15.99 -4.16 13.38
CA SER A 25 -15.18 -4.42 12.18
C SER A 25 -16.01 -4.41 10.88
N LEU A 26 -17.02 -3.53 10.81
CA LEU A 26 -18.02 -3.51 9.76
C LEU A 26 -17.45 -3.00 8.41
N HIS A 27 -16.20 -2.53 8.41
CA HIS A 27 -15.69 -1.61 7.40
C HIS A 27 -14.35 -2.04 6.76
N LEU A 28 -13.58 -2.99 7.30
CA LEU A 28 -12.35 -3.50 6.64
C LEU A 28 -12.64 -4.50 5.49
N THR A 29 -13.68 -4.25 4.70
CA THR A 29 -14.23 -5.23 3.76
C THR A 29 -13.23 -5.64 2.68
N VAL A 30 -12.48 -4.67 2.13
CA VAL A 30 -11.47 -4.93 1.09
C VAL A 30 -10.34 -5.82 1.64
N ARG A 31 -9.88 -5.52 2.86
CA ARG A 31 -8.73 -6.19 3.47
C ARG A 31 -9.10 -7.54 4.07
N SER A 32 -10.07 -7.54 4.98
CA SER A 32 -10.41 -8.67 5.88
C SER A 32 -11.74 -9.35 5.55
N GLY A 33 -12.48 -8.84 4.56
CA GLY A 33 -13.72 -9.42 4.08
C GLY A 33 -14.97 -8.99 4.84
N VAL A 34 -16.10 -9.60 4.47
CA VAL A 34 -17.42 -9.27 5.01
C VAL A 34 -17.44 -9.49 6.53
N PRO A 35 -17.89 -8.50 7.32
CA PRO A 35 -17.93 -8.56 8.78
C PRO A 35 -18.66 -9.82 9.28
N GLY A 36 -18.13 -10.44 10.34
CA GLY A 36 -18.68 -11.66 10.93
C GLY A 36 -18.40 -12.96 10.17
N THR A 37 -18.13 -12.91 8.85
CA THR A 37 -17.79 -14.11 8.05
C THR A 37 -16.34 -14.14 7.59
N HIS A 38 -15.69 -12.98 7.50
CA HIS A 38 -14.34 -12.79 6.93
C HIS A 38 -14.19 -13.37 5.52
N ARG A 39 -15.30 -13.52 4.79
CA ARG A 39 -15.31 -13.99 3.40
C ARG A 39 -14.98 -12.84 2.47
N TYR A 40 -14.29 -13.16 1.37
CA TYR A 40 -13.97 -12.22 0.29
C TYR A 40 -12.97 -11.10 0.66
N GLY A 41 -12.21 -11.26 1.75
CA GLY A 41 -11.06 -10.39 2.03
C GLY A 41 -9.91 -10.66 1.05
N PHE A 42 -9.30 -9.61 0.51
CA PHE A 42 -8.29 -9.72 -0.53
C PHE A 42 -6.86 -9.81 0.01
N GLU A 43 -6.56 -9.29 1.19
CA GLU A 43 -5.18 -9.20 1.68
C GLU A 43 -4.50 -10.58 1.74
N LYS A 44 -5.17 -11.53 2.42
CA LYS A 44 -4.67 -12.90 2.52
C LYS A 44 -4.58 -13.57 1.15
N LEU A 45 -5.53 -13.29 0.25
CA LEU A 45 -5.53 -13.85 -1.11
C LEU A 45 -4.31 -13.37 -1.89
N PHE A 46 -4.09 -12.06 -1.95
CA PHE A 46 -2.99 -11.44 -2.68
C PHE A 46 -1.63 -11.85 -2.12
N TYR A 47 -1.50 -11.90 -0.79
CA TYR A 47 -0.31 -12.46 -0.15
C TYR A 47 -0.10 -13.93 -0.51
N THR A 48 -1.14 -14.76 -0.47
CA THR A 48 -1.02 -16.21 -0.79
C THR A 48 -0.51 -16.45 -2.21
N TYR A 49 -0.91 -15.62 -3.16
CA TYR A 49 -0.52 -15.75 -4.56
C TYR A 49 0.74 -14.94 -4.94
N GLY A 50 1.35 -14.23 -3.98
CA GLY A 50 2.61 -13.51 -4.21
C GLY A 50 2.45 -12.30 -5.12
N VAL A 51 1.39 -11.51 -4.92
CA VAL A 51 1.25 -10.21 -5.59
C VAL A 51 2.39 -9.30 -5.16
N ASP A 52 3.09 -8.69 -6.12
CA ASP A 52 4.24 -7.83 -5.83
C ASP A 52 3.83 -6.37 -5.54
N LEU A 53 2.88 -5.83 -6.31
CA LEU A 53 2.42 -4.43 -6.22
C LEU A 53 0.89 -4.35 -6.27
N GLU A 54 0.32 -3.62 -5.31
CA GLU A 54 -1.10 -3.36 -5.18
C GLU A 54 -1.39 -1.86 -5.35
N ILE A 55 -2.04 -1.51 -6.47
CA ILE A 55 -2.36 -0.13 -6.83
C ILE A 55 -3.82 0.17 -6.51
N TRP A 56 -4.04 1.28 -5.79
CA TRP A 56 -5.32 1.75 -5.29
C TRP A 56 -5.61 3.21 -5.69
N ALA A 57 -6.86 3.61 -5.49
CA ALA A 57 -7.34 4.98 -5.68
C ALA A 57 -8.28 5.34 -4.50
N HIS A 58 -9.46 5.89 -4.79
CA HIS A 58 -10.49 6.35 -3.85
C HIS A 58 -10.08 7.56 -3.03
N GLU A 59 -9.01 7.42 -2.27
CA GLU A 59 -8.36 8.51 -1.55
C GLU A 59 -7.79 9.49 -2.59
N HIS A 60 -8.20 10.76 -2.53
CA HIS A 60 -7.72 11.82 -3.42
C HIS A 60 -6.33 12.32 -2.99
N SER A 61 -5.40 11.39 -2.83
CA SER A 61 -4.03 11.62 -2.47
C SER A 61 -3.09 10.64 -3.19
N TYR A 62 -1.79 10.85 -3.02
CA TYR A 62 -0.77 9.86 -3.31
C TYR A 62 -0.13 9.38 -2.01
N GLU A 63 -0.07 8.07 -1.83
CA GLU A 63 0.61 7.46 -0.69
C GLU A 63 1.34 6.19 -1.14
N ARG A 64 2.65 6.14 -0.89
CA ARG A 64 3.46 4.92 -1.03
C ARG A 64 3.69 4.31 0.33
N MET A 65 3.42 3.02 0.43
CA MET A 65 3.67 2.25 1.65
C MET A 65 4.94 1.44 1.54
N TRP A 66 5.57 1.18 2.68
CA TRP A 66 6.51 0.08 2.83
C TRP A 66 5.80 -1.26 2.56
N PRO A 67 6.53 -2.34 2.22
CA PRO A 67 5.90 -3.65 2.07
C PRO A 67 5.18 -4.04 3.35
N LEU A 68 3.92 -4.46 3.21
CA LEU A 68 2.99 -4.58 4.33
C LEU A 68 2.14 -5.83 4.15
N TYR A 69 2.02 -6.60 5.22
CA TYR A 69 1.05 -7.69 5.27
C TYR A 69 0.59 -7.89 6.70
N ASN A 70 -0.73 -7.98 6.88
CA ASN A 70 -1.37 -8.25 8.15
C ASN A 70 -0.82 -7.34 9.26
N ARG A 71 -0.85 -6.03 9.02
CA ARG A 71 -0.35 -4.98 9.94
C ARG A 71 1.13 -5.09 10.33
N THR A 72 1.89 -5.94 9.65
CA THR A 72 3.34 -6.02 9.84
C THR A 72 4.01 -5.29 8.69
N VAL A 73 4.69 -4.19 8.98
CA VAL A 73 5.41 -3.39 7.99
C VAL A 73 6.87 -3.82 7.91
N TYR A 74 7.39 -4.06 6.70
CA TYR A 74 8.80 -4.34 6.44
C TYR A 74 9.61 -3.05 6.23
N ASN A 75 9.85 -2.29 7.30
CA ASN A 75 10.59 -1.02 7.28
C ASN A 75 11.95 -1.07 7.99
N GLY A 76 12.31 -2.19 8.63
CA GLY A 76 13.56 -2.34 9.37
C GLY A 76 14.80 -2.61 8.51
N THR A 77 14.77 -2.31 7.21
CA THR A 77 15.87 -2.62 6.27
C THR A 77 16.22 -1.42 5.39
N ASN A 78 17.45 -1.41 4.83
CA ASN A 78 17.91 -0.35 3.93
C ASN A 78 17.35 -0.48 2.51
N GLU A 79 16.93 -1.68 2.10
CA GLU A 79 16.44 -1.99 0.75
C GLU A 79 15.07 -2.68 0.80
N PRO A 80 14.04 -2.05 1.38
CA PRO A 80 12.77 -2.71 1.63
C PRO A 80 11.99 -3.08 0.35
N TYR A 81 12.36 -2.52 -0.80
CA TYR A 81 11.72 -2.82 -2.09
C TYR A 81 12.50 -3.81 -2.97
N THR A 82 13.58 -4.40 -2.44
CA THR A 82 14.34 -5.47 -3.11
C THR A 82 13.97 -6.81 -2.48
N ASP A 83 13.40 -7.71 -3.29
CA ASP A 83 12.80 -8.97 -2.87
C ASP A 83 11.93 -8.84 -1.61
N PRO A 84 10.96 -7.91 -1.59
CA PRO A 84 10.16 -7.67 -0.41
C PRO A 84 9.40 -8.94 0.01
N PRO A 85 9.30 -9.24 1.31
CA PRO A 85 8.59 -10.41 1.84
C PRO A 85 7.07 -10.20 2.03
N ALA A 86 6.55 -9.09 1.52
CA ALA A 86 5.15 -8.69 1.50
C ALA A 86 4.87 -7.80 0.27
N PRO A 87 3.60 -7.66 -0.16
CA PRO A 87 3.24 -6.77 -1.26
C PRO A 87 3.53 -5.31 -0.90
N VAL A 88 3.82 -4.50 -1.92
CA VAL A 88 3.90 -3.04 -1.80
C VAL A 88 2.53 -2.46 -2.17
N HIS A 89 2.03 -1.53 -1.35
CA HIS A 89 0.78 -0.83 -1.62
C HIS A 89 1.08 0.60 -2.06
N ILE A 90 0.38 1.06 -3.10
CA ILE A 90 0.38 2.47 -3.50
C ILE A 90 -1.06 2.96 -3.68
N ILE A 91 -1.32 4.17 -3.25
CA ILE A 91 -2.53 4.94 -3.56
C ILE A 91 -2.11 6.01 -4.56
N SER A 92 -2.78 6.07 -5.70
CA SER A 92 -2.63 7.16 -6.69
C SER A 92 -4.03 7.58 -7.14
N GLY A 93 -4.75 8.28 -6.26
CA GLY A 93 -6.15 8.67 -6.47
C GLY A 93 -6.38 10.17 -6.66
N SER A 94 -5.34 11.00 -6.59
CA SER A 94 -5.43 12.46 -6.75
C SER A 94 -5.39 12.94 -8.22
N ALA A 95 -6.13 12.31 -9.13
CA ALA A 95 -6.09 12.68 -10.55
C ALA A 95 -6.84 13.99 -10.91
N GLY A 96 -7.67 14.52 -10.00
CA GLY A 96 -8.41 15.78 -10.23
C GLY A 96 -9.91 15.74 -9.89
N CYS A 97 -10.33 14.97 -8.88
CA CYS A 97 -11.74 14.94 -8.47
C CYS A 97 -12.23 16.34 -8.03
N GLN A 98 -13.52 16.62 -8.24
CA GLN A 98 -14.18 17.87 -7.81
C GLN A 98 -14.22 18.05 -6.28
N GLU A 99 -14.04 16.95 -5.53
CA GLU A 99 -14.04 16.91 -4.07
C GLU A 99 -12.71 17.40 -3.45
N TYR A 100 -11.77 17.84 -4.29
CA TYR A 100 -10.41 18.24 -3.93
C TYR A 100 -9.56 17.08 -3.41
N THR A 101 -8.32 17.39 -3.01
CA THR A 101 -7.37 16.41 -2.48
C THR A 101 -7.54 16.22 -0.98
N ASP A 102 -7.32 15.01 -0.50
CA ASP A 102 -7.49 14.67 0.90
C ASP A 102 -6.27 15.05 1.75
N PRO A 103 -6.47 15.62 2.95
CA PRO A 103 -5.40 15.87 3.90
C PRO A 103 -4.96 14.58 4.58
N PHE A 104 -3.74 14.56 5.09
CA PHE A 104 -3.21 13.43 5.86
C PHE A 104 -3.22 13.68 7.37
N VAL A 105 -3.20 12.60 8.16
CA VAL A 105 -2.93 12.71 9.59
C VAL A 105 -1.55 13.37 9.83
N PRO A 106 -1.39 14.20 10.87
CA PRO A 106 -0.16 14.98 11.08
C PRO A 106 1.10 14.09 11.22
N GLN A 107 0.98 12.97 11.93
CA GLN A 107 2.08 12.03 12.12
C GLN A 107 1.90 10.82 11.21
N PRO A 108 2.77 10.61 10.21
CA PRO A 108 2.68 9.44 9.34
C PRO A 108 2.74 8.15 10.17
N PRO A 109 1.85 7.18 9.93
CA PRO A 109 1.96 5.88 10.56
C PRO A 109 3.21 5.13 10.03
N PRO A 110 3.76 4.16 10.78
CA PRO A 110 5.03 3.52 10.42
C PRO A 110 5.04 2.75 9.09
N TRP A 111 3.86 2.45 8.54
CA TRP A 111 3.70 1.80 7.24
C TRP A 111 3.75 2.79 6.05
N SER A 112 3.55 4.08 6.27
CA SER A 112 3.58 5.12 5.23
C SER A 112 5.03 5.53 4.94
N ALA A 113 5.49 5.33 3.70
CA ALA A 113 6.84 5.70 3.27
C ALA A 113 6.91 7.10 2.65
N PHE A 114 5.90 7.49 1.88
CA PHE A 114 5.79 8.81 1.26
C PHE A 114 4.33 9.21 1.08
N ARG A 115 4.01 10.51 1.21
CA ARG A 115 2.66 11.06 1.09
C ARG A 115 2.68 12.38 0.33
N SER A 116 1.70 12.59 -0.55
CA SER A 116 1.48 13.86 -1.25
C SER A 116 -0.01 14.09 -1.44
N SER A 117 -0.48 15.29 -1.07
CA SER A 117 -1.84 15.77 -1.36
C SER A 117 -1.87 16.65 -2.62
N ASN A 118 -0.87 16.56 -3.49
CA ASN A 118 -0.92 17.26 -4.77
C ASN A 118 -1.71 16.43 -5.79
N TYR A 119 -2.34 17.13 -6.74
CA TYR A 119 -2.89 16.45 -7.91
C TYR A 119 -1.78 15.84 -8.74
N GLY A 120 -1.99 14.62 -9.24
CA GLY A 120 -1.00 13.91 -9.99
C GLY A 120 -1.48 12.57 -10.51
N PHE A 121 -0.57 11.84 -11.16
CA PHE A 121 -0.84 10.51 -11.69
C PHE A 121 0.43 9.66 -11.65
N GLY A 122 0.22 8.35 -11.52
CA GLY A 122 1.29 7.36 -11.56
C GLY A 122 1.71 6.99 -12.99
N ARG A 123 3.00 6.73 -13.19
CA ARG A 123 3.53 6.03 -14.37
C ARG A 123 4.27 4.79 -13.92
N LEU A 124 3.89 3.65 -14.46
CA LEU A 124 4.50 2.35 -14.19
C LEU A 124 5.27 1.87 -15.41
N HIS A 125 6.56 1.63 -15.22
CA HIS A 125 7.46 1.11 -16.25
C HIS A 125 7.97 -0.26 -15.84
N ILE A 126 7.62 -1.30 -16.61
CA ILE A 126 8.12 -2.66 -16.40
C ILE A 126 9.31 -2.85 -17.35
N PHE A 127 10.52 -2.90 -16.79
CA PHE A 127 11.75 -2.95 -17.59
C PHE A 127 12.09 -4.37 -18.03
N ASN A 128 11.86 -5.34 -17.16
CA ASN A 128 12.10 -6.75 -17.42
C ASN A 128 11.31 -7.61 -16.41
N GLY A 129 11.52 -8.93 -16.45
CA GLY A 129 10.88 -9.88 -15.54
C GLY A 129 11.35 -9.83 -14.10
N THR A 130 12.11 -8.82 -13.66
CA THR A 130 12.50 -8.64 -12.25
C THR A 130 12.43 -7.19 -11.76
N HIS A 131 12.46 -6.19 -12.65
CA HIS A 131 12.51 -4.78 -12.30
C HIS A 131 11.29 -4.03 -12.84
N LEU A 132 10.58 -3.38 -11.93
CA LEU A 132 9.61 -2.34 -12.27
C LEU A 132 9.99 -1.04 -11.56
N TYR A 133 9.72 0.07 -12.24
CA TYR A 133 9.90 1.43 -11.73
C TYR A 133 8.54 2.11 -11.74
N PHE A 134 8.20 2.74 -10.61
CA PHE A 134 7.00 3.55 -10.49
C PHE A 134 7.41 4.98 -10.16
N GLU A 135 6.75 5.94 -10.78
CA GLU A 135 6.87 7.37 -10.49
C GLU A 135 5.49 7.99 -10.31
N GLN A 136 5.35 8.86 -9.32
CA GLN A 136 4.20 9.74 -9.16
C GLN A 136 4.57 11.11 -9.72
N VAL A 137 3.80 11.60 -10.68
CA VAL A 137 4.04 12.89 -11.35
C VAL A 137 3.00 13.91 -10.91
N SER A 138 3.46 15.09 -10.52
CA SER A 138 2.62 16.24 -10.19
C SER A 138 1.93 16.78 -11.45
N ALA A 139 0.61 16.89 -11.43
CA ALA A 139 -0.15 17.42 -12.56
C ALA A 139 0.04 18.93 -12.75
N SER A 140 0.36 19.66 -11.68
CA SER A 140 0.54 21.12 -11.73
C SER A 140 1.98 21.56 -11.99
N LYS A 141 2.96 20.73 -11.59
CA LYS A 141 4.40 21.04 -11.74
C LYS A 141 5.07 20.32 -12.90
N GLU A 142 4.42 19.28 -13.45
CA GLU A 142 5.01 18.38 -14.46
C GLU A 142 6.32 17.71 -14.00
N GLU A 143 6.53 17.61 -12.69
CA GLU A 143 7.72 17.04 -12.05
C GLU A 143 7.37 15.75 -11.31
N THR A 144 8.34 14.83 -11.22
CA THR A 144 8.22 13.60 -10.42
C THR A 144 8.32 13.95 -8.92
N GLU A 145 7.27 13.64 -8.15
CA GLU A 145 7.21 13.92 -6.71
C GLU A 145 7.82 12.79 -5.88
N ASP A 146 7.63 11.56 -6.35
CA ASP A 146 8.17 10.35 -5.73
C ASP A 146 8.42 9.30 -6.80
N SER A 147 9.41 8.45 -6.55
CA SER A 147 9.63 7.29 -7.39
C SER A 147 10.35 6.19 -6.64
N PHE A 148 10.16 4.95 -7.09
CA PHE A 148 10.84 3.80 -6.51
C PHE A 148 11.00 2.68 -7.53
N TRP A 149 12.06 1.90 -7.31
CA TRP A 149 12.22 0.59 -7.92
C TRP A 149 11.60 -0.46 -7.01
N LEU A 150 10.89 -1.40 -7.59
CA LEU A 150 10.51 -2.66 -6.96
C LEU A 150 11.19 -3.78 -7.73
N ILE A 151 12.08 -4.49 -7.05
CA ILE A 151 12.92 -5.52 -7.63
C ILE A 151 12.49 -6.86 -7.04
N LYS A 152 12.09 -7.80 -7.89
CA LYS A 152 11.69 -9.15 -7.51
C LYS A 152 12.43 -10.16 -8.38
N HIS A 153 13.41 -10.86 -7.82
CA HIS A 153 14.19 -11.85 -8.55
C HIS A 153 13.44 -13.16 -8.76
N LYS A 154 12.52 -13.48 -7.84
CA LYS A 154 11.71 -14.70 -7.89
C LYS A 154 10.25 -14.40 -7.56
N HIS A 155 9.39 -14.54 -8.57
CA HIS A 155 7.95 -14.41 -8.42
C HIS A 155 7.30 -15.70 -7.86
N GLY A 156 6.08 -15.54 -7.36
CA GLY A 156 5.26 -16.61 -6.82
C GLY A 156 4.99 -16.47 -5.31
N PRO A 157 4.31 -17.45 -4.71
CA PRO A 157 3.84 -17.37 -3.33
C PRO A 157 4.95 -17.07 -2.29
N TYR A 158 4.62 -16.25 -1.29
CA TYR A 158 5.54 -15.98 -0.19
C TYR A 158 5.83 -17.24 0.63
N THR A 159 7.11 -17.60 0.65
CA THR A 159 7.65 -18.78 1.32
C THR A 159 7.79 -18.61 2.84
N PHE A 160 8.23 -19.67 3.52
CA PHE A 160 8.58 -19.61 4.94
C PHE A 160 9.69 -18.60 5.24
N GLU A 161 10.69 -18.47 4.35
CA GLU A 161 11.79 -17.51 4.53
C GLU A 161 11.30 -16.06 4.53
N HIS A 162 10.36 -15.71 3.64
CA HIS A 162 9.75 -14.38 3.65
C HIS A 162 9.03 -14.10 4.98
N ARG A 163 8.31 -15.08 5.53
CA ARG A 163 7.67 -14.94 6.85
C ARG A 163 8.70 -14.76 7.98
N LYS A 164 9.88 -15.38 7.86
CA LYS A 164 10.98 -15.18 8.82
C LYS A 164 11.54 -13.76 8.72
N GLN A 165 11.73 -13.24 7.50
CA GLN A 165 12.14 -11.85 7.27
C GLN A 165 11.13 -10.86 7.86
N MET A 166 9.83 -11.07 7.64
CA MET A 166 8.76 -10.25 8.25
C MET A 166 8.82 -10.26 9.78
N LYS A 167 9.16 -11.38 10.42
CA LYS A 167 9.33 -11.44 11.87
C LYS A 167 10.60 -10.75 12.37
N GLN A 168 11.66 -10.76 11.57
CA GLN A 168 12.97 -10.25 11.97
C GLN A 168 13.08 -8.73 11.77
N PHE A 169 12.56 -8.22 10.66
CA PHE A 169 12.71 -6.83 10.24
C PHE A 169 11.37 -6.08 10.13
N GLY A 170 10.27 -6.78 10.42
CA GLY A 170 8.94 -6.18 10.40
C GLY A 170 8.55 -5.60 11.74
N THR A 171 7.81 -4.50 11.71
CA THR A 171 7.16 -3.90 12.87
C THR A 171 5.67 -4.18 12.82
N TYR A 172 5.11 -4.84 13.83
CA TYR A 172 3.66 -5.02 13.93
C TYR A 172 3.00 -3.76 14.48
N ILE A 173 1.93 -3.31 13.83
CA ILE A 173 1.16 -2.12 14.20
C ILE A 173 -0.24 -2.56 14.62
N PRO A 174 -0.53 -2.66 15.94
CA PRO A 174 -1.82 -3.13 16.44
C PRO A 174 -2.98 -2.26 15.96
#